data_AF-A0A4U9DAW1-F1
#
_entry.id   AF-A0A4U9DAW1-F1
#
_cell.length_a   1.000
_cell.length_b   1.000
_cell.length_c   1.000
_cell.angle_alpha   90.00
_cell.angle_beta   90.00
_cell.angle_gamma   90.00
#
_symmetry.space_group_name_H-M   'P 1'
#
loop_
_entity.id
_entity.type
_entity.pdbx_description
1 polymer ?
#
loop_
_entity_poly.entity_id
_entity_poly.type
_entity_poly.pdbx_seq_one_letter_code
_entity_poly.pdbx_strand_id
1 'polypeptide(L)'
;MTSVPVQANQMLKQGDVLFTIDPTPFQAKVDDLKAQVKAASQDALSLDSALNSARASLDKASAERDRAQREYARFAAGHDKGAFSDQMVDTRRQTWKADEAAVAAAKENVVQARNALHSVVHGENTRVASLLASCGKPNLSWRIPWCARRLTAT
;
A
#
# COMPACT_ATOMS: atom_id res chain seq x y z
N MET A 1 28.86 17.73 17.55
CA MET A 1 29.74 18.68 16.84
C MET A 1 31.14 18.14 16.96
N THR A 2 31.66 17.54 15.89
CA THR A 2 32.77 16.61 16.00
C THR A 2 33.84 16.98 14.97
N SER A 3 34.77 17.80 15.43
CA SER A 3 36.05 18.22 14.83
C SER A 3 36.03 19.20 13.64
N VAL A 4 36.82 20.26 13.79
CA VAL A 4 37.26 21.19 12.74
C VAL A 4 38.77 20.96 12.56
N PRO A 5 39.23 20.19 11.55
CA PRO A 5 40.65 20.01 11.29
C PRO A 5 41.13 21.12 10.36
N VAL A 6 41.12 22.37 10.81
CA VAL A 6 41.67 23.46 10.00
C VAL A 6 42.50 24.39 10.87
N GLN A 7 43.80 24.45 10.59
CA GLN A 7 44.66 25.50 11.11
C GLN A 7 44.37 26.80 10.35
N ALA A 8 44.12 27.88 11.08
CA ALA A 8 43.97 29.22 10.51
C ALA A 8 45.23 29.59 9.69
N ASN A 9 45.06 30.26 8.54
CA ASN A 9 46.10 30.70 7.58
C ASN A 9 46.68 29.66 6.60
N GLN A 10 46.03 28.53 6.30
CA GLN A 10 46.42 27.69 5.15
C GLN A 10 45.58 27.93 3.89
N MET A 11 46.25 27.88 2.73
CA MET A 11 45.64 28.06 1.41
C MET A 11 44.87 26.78 1.03
N LEU A 12 43.54 26.82 1.14
CA LEU A 12 42.64 25.71 0.83
C LEU A 12 42.42 25.58 -0.69
N LYS A 13 42.33 24.34 -1.19
CA LYS A 13 42.04 24.05 -2.59
C LYS A 13 40.56 23.72 -2.78
N GLN A 14 40.06 23.95 -4.00
CA GLN A 14 38.68 23.62 -4.35
C GLN A 14 38.46 22.11 -4.24
N GLY A 15 37.59 21.68 -3.33
CA GLY A 15 37.32 20.27 -3.02
C GLY A 15 37.71 19.83 -1.61
N ASP A 16 38.43 20.66 -0.85
CA ASP A 16 38.77 20.36 0.55
C ASP A 16 37.53 20.43 1.45
N VAL A 17 37.33 19.39 2.27
CA VAL A 17 36.21 19.27 3.20
C VAL A 17 36.41 20.24 4.37
N LEU A 18 35.58 21.27 4.45
CA LEU A 18 35.69 22.34 5.45
C LEU A 18 35.04 21.99 6.79
N PHE A 19 34.02 21.13 6.79
CA PHE A 19 33.31 20.67 7.99
C PHE A 19 32.79 19.25 7.79
N THR A 20 33.02 18.38 8.78
CA THR A 20 32.42 17.05 8.85
C THR A 20 31.21 17.11 9.78
N ILE A 21 30.02 16.86 9.24
CA ILE A 21 28.80 16.73 10.04
C ILE A 21 28.76 15.30 10.61
N ASP A 22 28.40 15.17 11.88
CA ASP A 22 28.20 13.86 12.51
C ASP A 22 27.11 13.08 11.76
N PRO A 23 27.44 11.92 11.14
CA PRO A 23 26.47 11.15 10.36
C PRO A 23 25.46 10.40 11.23
N THR A 24 25.74 10.23 12.52
CA THR A 24 24.95 9.40 13.45
C THR A 24 23.44 9.74 13.47
N PRO A 25 23.00 11.00 13.63
CA PRO A 25 21.58 11.33 13.61
C PRO A 25 20.91 11.15 12.24
N PHE A 26 21.67 11.31 11.15
CA PHE A 26 21.15 11.10 9.79
C PHE A 26 21.01 9.60 9.47
N GLN A 27 21.97 8.80 9.92
CA GLN A 27 21.94 7.35 9.77
C GLN A 27 20.74 6.75 10.52
N ALA A 28 20.50 7.17 11.76
CA ALA A 28 19.32 6.77 12.52
C ALA A 28 18.01 7.10 11.79
N LYS A 29 17.94 8.25 11.11
CA LYS A 29 16.75 8.64 10.34
C LYS A 29 16.55 7.79 9.08
N VAL A 30 17.64 7.44 8.40
CA VAL A 30 17.60 6.52 7.24
C VAL A 30 17.16 5.13 7.67
N ASP A 31 17.65 4.63 8.78
CA ASP A 31 17.31 3.30 9.28
C ASP A 31 15.85 3.22 9.78
N ASP A 32 15.35 4.30 10.42
CA ASP A 32 13.92 4.49 10.74
C ASP A 32 13.04 4.42 9.47
N LEU A 33 13.41 5.15 8.42
CA LEU A 33 12.68 5.14 7.15
C LEU A 33 12.69 3.77 6.47
N LYS A 34 13.83 3.08 6.47
CA LYS A 34 13.93 1.71 5.95
C LYS A 34 13.03 0.74 6.72
N ALA A 35 12.97 0.88 8.05
CA ALA A 35 12.10 0.05 8.88
C ALA A 35 10.61 0.31 8.55
N GLN A 36 10.22 1.58 8.38
CA GLN A 36 8.86 1.95 7.99
C GLN A 36 8.48 1.39 6.61
N VAL A 37 9.35 1.47 5.61
CA VAL A 37 9.11 0.89 4.28
C VAL A 37 8.95 -0.63 4.35
N LYS A 38 9.74 -1.31 5.19
CA LYS A 38 9.65 -2.76 5.36
C LYS A 38 8.33 -3.17 6.04
N ALA A 39 7.92 -2.44 7.08
CA ALA A 39 6.64 -2.65 7.75
C ALA A 39 5.46 -2.47 6.78
N ALA A 40 5.45 -1.34 6.07
CA ALA A 40 4.50 -1.03 5.01
C ALA A 40 4.36 -2.15 3.96
N SER A 41 5.51 -2.68 3.52
CA SER A 41 5.54 -3.79 2.56
C SER A 41 4.92 -5.08 3.12
N GLN A 42 5.14 -5.38 4.40
CA GLN A 42 4.56 -6.55 5.06
C GLN A 42 3.04 -6.40 5.25
N ASP A 43 2.58 -5.21 5.61
CA ASP A 43 1.16 -4.90 5.76
C ASP A 43 0.42 -5.02 4.41
N ALA A 44 1.01 -4.50 3.34
CA ALA A 44 0.48 -4.67 1.98
C ALA A 44 0.39 -6.15 1.56
N LEU A 45 1.41 -6.96 1.85
CA LEU A 45 1.39 -8.41 1.58
C LEU A 45 0.28 -9.15 2.35
N SER A 46 0.07 -8.77 3.61
CA SER A 46 -1.01 -9.32 4.45
C SER A 46 -2.39 -8.96 3.88
N LEU A 47 -2.58 -7.70 3.47
CA LEU A 47 -3.83 -7.22 2.87
C LEU A 47 -4.11 -7.84 1.49
N ASP A 48 -3.08 -8.07 0.67
CA ASP A 48 -3.24 -8.80 -0.59
C ASP A 48 -3.68 -10.26 -0.35
N SER A 49 -3.09 -10.91 0.66
CA SER A 49 -3.50 -12.25 1.10
C SER A 49 -4.96 -12.27 1.56
N ALA A 50 -5.40 -11.25 2.30
CA ALA A 50 -6.79 -11.09 2.71
C ALA A 50 -7.74 -10.88 1.52
N LEU A 51 -7.33 -10.09 0.52
CA LEU A 51 -8.08 -9.91 -0.73
C LEU A 51 -8.22 -11.23 -1.50
N ASN A 52 -7.14 -12.01 -1.60
CA ASN A 52 -7.17 -13.32 -2.26
C ASN A 52 -8.10 -14.30 -1.53
N SER A 53 -8.08 -14.31 -0.19
CA SER A 53 -9.02 -15.09 0.63
C SER A 53 -10.48 -14.67 0.42
N ALA A 54 -10.76 -13.36 0.35
CA ALA A 54 -12.09 -12.84 0.07
C ALA A 54 -12.58 -13.26 -1.33
N ARG A 55 -11.69 -13.25 -2.34
CA ARG A 55 -12.02 -13.73 -3.70
C ARG A 55 -12.35 -15.21 -3.71
N ALA A 56 -11.56 -16.04 -3.05
CA ALA A 56 -11.83 -17.47 -2.94
C ALA A 56 -13.18 -17.74 -2.24
N SER A 57 -13.55 -16.92 -1.25
CA SER A 57 -14.84 -16.99 -0.58
C SER A 57 -16.01 -16.61 -1.51
N LEU A 58 -15.82 -15.61 -2.37
CA LEU A 58 -16.78 -15.25 -3.42
C LEU A 58 -16.94 -16.36 -4.46
N ASP A 59 -15.84 -16.99 -4.88
CA ASP A 59 -15.88 -18.10 -5.84
C ASP A 59 -16.64 -19.29 -5.25
N LYS A 60 -16.38 -19.63 -3.99
CA LYS A 60 -17.13 -20.65 -3.24
C LYS A 60 -18.62 -20.32 -3.19
N ALA A 61 -18.99 -19.12 -2.76
CA ALA A 61 -20.39 -18.69 -2.68
C ALA A 61 -21.08 -18.74 -4.05
N SER A 62 -20.36 -18.37 -5.11
CA SER A 62 -20.87 -18.42 -6.48
C SER A 62 -21.13 -19.85 -6.93
N ALA A 63 -20.21 -20.78 -6.63
CA ALA A 63 -20.40 -22.20 -6.92
C ALA A 63 -21.59 -22.81 -6.16
N GLU A 64 -21.79 -22.42 -4.89
CA GLU A 64 -22.93 -22.83 -4.07
C GLU A 64 -24.25 -22.31 -4.66
N ARG A 65 -24.31 -21.01 -5.01
CA ARG A 65 -25.44 -20.39 -5.70
C ARG A 65 -25.78 -21.10 -7.00
N ASP A 66 -24.78 -21.40 -7.83
CA ASP A 66 -24.98 -22.10 -9.10
C ASP A 66 -25.50 -23.53 -8.90
N ARG A 67 -25.02 -24.22 -7.86
CA ARG A 67 -25.52 -25.53 -7.46
C ARG A 67 -27.00 -25.44 -7.05
N ALA A 68 -27.36 -24.50 -6.19
CA ALA A 68 -28.74 -24.30 -5.75
C ALA A 68 -29.66 -23.89 -6.90
N GLN A 69 -29.18 -23.06 -7.83
CA GLN A 69 -29.93 -22.68 -9.03
C GLN A 69 -30.26 -23.91 -9.90
N ARG A 70 -29.27 -24.79 -10.14
CA ARG A 70 -29.49 -26.04 -10.90
C ARG A 70 -30.46 -26.97 -10.19
N GLU A 71 -30.37 -27.07 -8.87
CA GLU A 71 -31.33 -27.86 -8.07
C GLU A 71 -32.74 -27.30 -8.18
N TYR A 72 -32.92 -26.00 -7.99
CA TYR A 72 -34.22 -25.35 -8.17
C TYR A 72 -34.79 -25.59 -9.58
N ALA A 73 -33.98 -25.42 -10.63
CA ALA A 73 -34.41 -25.66 -12.01
C ALA A 73 -34.85 -27.12 -12.24
N ARG A 74 -34.12 -28.09 -11.68
CA ARG A 74 -34.47 -29.52 -11.77
C ARG A 74 -35.79 -29.82 -11.05
N PHE A 75 -36.00 -29.25 -9.86
CA PHE A 75 -37.23 -29.46 -9.09
C PHE A 75 -38.43 -28.78 -9.74
N ALA A 76 -38.27 -27.57 -10.28
CA ALA A 76 -39.32 -26.90 -11.05
C ALA A 76 -39.74 -27.72 -12.28
N ALA A 77 -38.78 -28.20 -13.08
CA ALA A 77 -39.08 -29.03 -14.24
C ALA A 77 -39.72 -30.39 -13.88
N GLY A 78 -39.40 -30.95 -12.72
CA GLY A 78 -40.04 -32.16 -12.21
C GLY A 78 -41.46 -31.89 -11.67
N HIS A 79 -41.67 -30.72 -11.06
CA HIS A 79 -42.97 -30.28 -10.58
C HIS A 79 -43.98 -30.10 -11.72
N ASP A 80 -43.55 -29.54 -12.85
CA ASP A 80 -44.38 -29.43 -14.06
C ASP A 80 -44.85 -30.80 -14.60
N LYS A 81 -44.17 -31.87 -14.19
CA LYS A 81 -44.50 -33.27 -14.51
C LYS A 81 -45.24 -34.00 -13.37
N GLY A 82 -45.63 -33.28 -12.31
CA GLY A 82 -46.30 -33.82 -11.13
C GLY A 82 -45.39 -34.61 -10.18
N ALA A 83 -44.07 -34.58 -10.34
CA ALA A 83 -43.15 -35.39 -9.55
C ALA A 83 -42.80 -34.79 -8.17
N PHE A 84 -43.10 -33.50 -7.95
CA PHE A 84 -42.80 -32.78 -6.71
C PHE A 84 -43.98 -31.88 -6.32
N SER A 85 -44.02 -31.44 -5.06
CA SER A 85 -45.03 -30.49 -4.55
C SER A 85 -44.54 -29.04 -4.64
N ASP A 86 -45.48 -28.08 -4.65
CA ASP A 86 -45.18 -26.64 -4.62
C ASP A 86 -44.24 -26.26 -3.48
N GLN A 87 -44.47 -26.82 -2.29
CA GLN A 87 -43.63 -26.55 -1.10
C GLN A 87 -42.17 -26.97 -1.32
N MET A 88 -41.92 -28.09 -2.00
CA MET A 88 -40.56 -28.52 -2.30
C MET A 88 -39.87 -27.57 -3.27
N VAL A 89 -40.57 -27.10 -4.31
CA VAL A 89 -40.05 -26.13 -5.28
C VAL A 89 -39.76 -24.79 -4.60
N ASP A 90 -40.68 -24.30 -3.77
CA ASP A 90 -40.49 -23.05 -3.04
C ASP A 90 -39.31 -23.13 -2.08
N THR A 91 -39.18 -24.22 -1.32
CA THR A 91 -38.01 -24.43 -0.44
C THR A 91 -36.70 -24.30 -1.21
N ARG A 92 -36.59 -24.91 -2.40
CA ARG A 92 -35.40 -24.80 -3.25
C ARG A 92 -35.19 -23.40 -3.81
N ARG A 93 -36.27 -22.71 -4.15
CA ARG A 93 -36.23 -21.30 -4.57
C ARG A 93 -35.67 -20.42 -3.45
N GLN A 94 -36.12 -20.62 -2.22
CA GLN A 94 -35.64 -19.85 -1.07
C GLN A 94 -34.16 -20.14 -0.78
N THR A 95 -33.72 -21.40 -0.90
CA THR A 95 -32.29 -21.74 -0.80
C THR A 95 -31.46 -21.01 -1.86
N TRP A 96 -31.88 -21.04 -3.13
CA TRP A 96 -31.16 -20.33 -4.19
C TRP A 96 -31.08 -18.81 -3.94
N LYS A 97 -32.17 -18.19 -3.49
CA LYS A 97 -32.17 -16.76 -3.11
C LYS A 97 -31.25 -16.45 -1.94
N ALA A 98 -31.18 -17.34 -0.95
CA ALA A 98 -30.26 -17.19 0.18
C ALA A 98 -28.79 -17.25 -0.29
N ASP A 99 -28.46 -18.18 -1.18
CA ASP A 99 -27.12 -18.29 -1.75
C ASP A 99 -26.78 -17.09 -2.66
N GLU A 100 -27.77 -16.54 -3.37
CA GLU A 100 -27.60 -15.30 -4.13
C GLU A 100 -27.26 -14.10 -3.22
N ALA A 101 -27.93 -14.00 -2.07
CA ALA A 101 -27.59 -13.00 -1.06
C ALA A 101 -26.19 -13.23 -0.47
N ALA A 102 -25.78 -14.50 -0.29
CA ALA A 102 -24.43 -14.84 0.17
C ALA A 102 -23.36 -14.41 -0.84
N VAL A 103 -23.60 -14.60 -2.15
CA VAL A 103 -22.72 -14.08 -3.21
C VAL A 103 -22.61 -12.56 -3.15
N ALA A 104 -23.73 -11.86 -2.99
CA ALA A 104 -23.73 -10.40 -2.87
C ALA A 104 -22.88 -9.93 -1.67
N ALA A 105 -23.04 -10.57 -0.51
CA ALA A 105 -22.23 -10.27 0.68
C ALA A 105 -20.74 -10.58 0.46
N ALA A 106 -20.41 -11.73 -0.15
CA ALA A 106 -19.03 -12.09 -0.45
C ALA A 106 -18.37 -11.11 -1.44
N LYS A 107 -19.14 -10.59 -2.39
CA LYS A 107 -18.67 -9.56 -3.33
C LYS A 107 -18.32 -8.27 -2.61
N GLU A 108 -19.15 -7.83 -1.67
CA GLU A 108 -18.83 -6.65 -0.85
C GLU A 108 -17.58 -6.86 0.00
N ASN A 109 -17.37 -8.07 0.54
CA ASN A 109 -16.13 -8.39 1.26
C ASN A 109 -14.88 -8.25 0.38
N VAL A 110 -14.96 -8.65 -0.90
CA VAL A 110 -13.87 -8.43 -1.86
C VAL A 110 -13.62 -6.94 -2.09
N VAL A 111 -14.67 -6.13 -2.19
CA VAL A 111 -14.56 -4.67 -2.34
C VAL A 111 -13.89 -4.05 -1.10
N GLN A 112 -14.31 -4.44 0.10
CA GLN A 112 -13.71 -3.96 1.34
C GLN A 112 -12.22 -4.33 1.44
N ALA A 113 -11.87 -5.58 1.16
CA ALA A 113 -10.47 -6.02 1.18
C ALA A 113 -9.61 -5.28 0.14
N ARG A 114 -10.17 -5.02 -1.06
CA ARG A 114 -9.51 -4.22 -2.10
C ARG A 114 -9.27 -2.77 -1.65
N ASN A 115 -10.28 -2.15 -1.03
CA ASN A 115 -10.18 -0.78 -0.56
C ASN A 115 -9.16 -0.64 0.58
N ALA A 116 -9.11 -1.61 1.49
CA ALA A 116 -8.11 -1.65 2.56
C ALA A 116 -6.69 -1.70 2.00
N LEU A 117 -6.43 -2.58 1.02
CA LEU A 117 -5.14 -2.67 0.34
C LEU A 117 -4.77 -1.36 -0.37
N HIS A 118 -5.70 -0.76 -1.12
CA HIS A 118 -5.48 0.50 -1.81
C HIS A 118 -5.16 1.65 -0.83
N SER A 119 -5.85 1.71 0.31
CA SER A 119 -5.60 2.74 1.33
C SER A 119 -4.19 2.66 1.92
N VAL A 120 -3.65 1.46 2.13
CA VAL A 120 -2.29 1.28 2.65
C VAL A 120 -1.24 1.65 1.59
N VAL A 121 -1.38 1.16 0.37
CA VAL A 121 -0.44 1.46 -0.72
C VAL A 121 -0.32 2.97 -1.01
N HIS A 122 -1.43 3.72 -0.98
CA HIS A 122 -1.42 5.16 -1.20
C HIS A 122 -1.15 5.98 0.08
N GLY A 123 -1.65 5.53 1.23
CA GLY A 123 -1.47 6.21 2.52
C GLY A 123 -0.05 6.15 3.05
N GLU A 124 0.65 5.03 2.86
CA GLU A 124 2.04 4.90 3.29
C GLU A 124 3.00 5.52 2.29
N ASN A 125 2.74 5.42 0.97
CA ASN A 125 3.55 6.13 -0.02
C ASN A 125 3.49 7.66 0.19
N THR A 126 2.34 8.21 0.57
CA THR A 126 2.23 9.62 0.97
C THR A 126 2.92 9.94 2.30
N ARG A 127 2.95 9.00 3.26
CA ARG A 127 3.73 9.13 4.51
C ARG A 127 5.24 9.09 4.25
N VAL A 128 5.71 8.18 3.40
CA VAL A 128 7.11 8.09 2.96
C VAL A 128 7.49 9.33 2.16
N ALA A 129 6.63 9.80 1.25
CA ALA A 129 6.87 11.01 0.47
C ALA A 129 6.88 12.28 1.34
N SER A 130 5.98 12.41 2.32
CA SER A 130 6.00 13.55 3.26
C SER A 130 7.21 13.50 4.19
N LEU A 131 7.64 12.32 4.63
CA LEU A 131 8.89 12.16 5.39
C LEU A 131 10.13 12.47 4.53
N LEU A 132 10.18 12.01 3.28
CA LEU A 132 11.22 12.38 2.32
C LEU A 132 11.23 13.90 2.04
N ALA A 133 10.05 14.53 1.94
CA ALA A 133 9.93 15.98 1.79
C ALA A 133 10.40 16.74 3.05
N SER A 134 10.19 16.18 4.25
CA SER A 134 10.74 16.72 5.50
C SER A 134 12.26 16.57 5.59
N CYS A 135 12.83 15.50 5.00
CA CYS A 135 14.28 15.35 4.80
C CYS A 135 14.82 16.22 3.64
N GLY A 136 13.94 16.66 2.75
CA GLY A 136 14.24 17.42 1.55
C GLY A 136 14.32 18.92 1.77
N LYS A 137 15.20 19.38 2.66
CA LYS A 137 15.95 20.64 2.46
C LYS A 137 17.34 20.56 3.11
N PRO A 138 18.34 20.00 2.43
CA PRO A 138 19.68 20.54 2.55
C PRO A 138 19.63 21.95 1.97
N ASN A 139 19.68 22.96 2.84
CA ASN A 139 20.37 24.19 2.50
C ASN A 139 21.83 23.82 2.19
N LEU A 140 22.10 23.42 0.95
CA LEU A 140 23.43 23.46 0.37
C LEU A 140 23.40 24.44 -0.80
N SER A 141 23.18 25.71 -0.47
CA SER A 141 23.59 26.82 -1.32
C SER A 141 24.32 27.84 -0.46
N TRP A 142 25.57 27.54 -0.13
CA TRP A 142 26.58 28.59 -0.09
C TRP A 142 27.44 28.50 -1.34
N ARG A 143 26.78 28.70 -2.49
CA ARG A 143 27.45 29.14 -3.71
C ARG A 143 27.80 30.61 -3.46
N ILE A 144 28.97 30.89 -2.89
CA ILE A 144 29.48 32.26 -2.85
C ILE A 144 30.33 32.47 -4.11
N PRO A 145 29.91 33.28 -5.09
CA PRO A 145 30.79 33.72 -6.14
C PRO A 145 31.63 34.88 -5.60
N TRP A 146 32.68 34.60 -4.82
CA TRP A 146 33.80 35.54 -4.74
C TRP A 146 34.59 35.42 -6.04
N CYS A 147 34.13 36.14 -7.06
CA CYS A 147 34.97 36.44 -8.22
C CYS A 147 35.93 37.55 -7.78
N ALA A 148 37.12 37.16 -7.34
CA ALA A 148 38.24 38.09 -7.24
C ALA A 148 38.62 38.54 -8.66
N ARG A 149 38.61 39.85 -8.91
CA ARG A 149 39.52 40.46 -9.88
C ARG A 149 40.15 41.69 -9.26
N ARG A 150 41.39 41.53 -8.82
CA ARG A 150 42.34 42.63 -8.56
C ARG A 150 42.47 43.47 -9.83
N LEU A 151 42.50 44.78 -9.67
CA LEU A 151 43.43 45.65 -10.40
C LEU A 151 43.86 46.77 -9.45
N THR A 152 45.15 46.80 -9.12
CA THR A 152 45.84 47.92 -8.46
C THR A 152 46.57 48.75 -9.50
N ALA A 153 46.57 50.08 -9.28
CA ALA A 153 47.52 51.11 -9.74
C ALA A 153 47.55 51.47 -11.24
N THR A 154 47.23 52.73 -11.59
CA THR A 154 48.15 53.89 -11.51
C THR A 154 47.32 55.16 -11.37
#